data_AF-A0A496XHJ8-F1
#
_entry.id   AF-A0A496XHJ8-F1
#
_cell.length_a   1.000
_cell.length_b   1.000
_cell.length_c   1.000
_cell.angle_alpha   90.00
_cell.angle_beta   90.00
_cell.angle_gamma   90.00
#
_symmetry.space_group_name_H-M   'P 1'
#
loop_
_entity.id
_entity.type
_entity.pdbx_description
1 polymer ?
#
loop_
_entity_poly.entity_id
_entity_poly.type
_entity_poly.pdbx_seq_one_letter_code
_entity_poly.pdbx_strand_id
1 'polypeptide(L)'
;MHKIKLAWLGLALGSTVSVAGECVPPEPPTVPDGGSSSKEQMLAGQKAVKTFLVTNLEYMACLAPQITAAQAELEPGSEEASATVKKLEERYNEAVSAEESLADQFDKEIQAYRTANP
;
A
#
# COMPACT_ATOMS: atom_id res chain seq x y z
N MET A 1 -32.16 43.61 24.16
CA MET A 1 -31.99 42.69 25.31
C MET A 1 -32.75 41.41 25.02
N HIS A 2 -32.11 40.24 25.20
CA HIS A 2 -32.67 38.87 25.23
C HIS A 2 -33.14 38.28 23.88
N LYS A 3 -32.75 37.08 23.39
CA LYS A 3 -31.90 35.95 23.83
C LYS A 3 -31.45 35.15 22.59
N ILE A 4 -30.26 34.56 22.66
CA ILE A 4 -29.66 33.57 21.73
C ILE A 4 -30.53 32.30 21.67
N LYS A 5 -30.68 31.70 20.48
CA LYS A 5 -30.63 30.22 20.32
C LYS A 5 -29.98 29.83 19.00
N LEU A 6 -28.79 29.23 19.16
CA LEU A 6 -28.07 28.41 18.21
C LEU A 6 -29.02 27.38 17.57
N ALA A 7 -29.05 27.30 16.24
CA ALA A 7 -29.54 26.13 15.52
C ALA A 7 -28.46 25.71 14.52
N TRP A 8 -27.58 24.83 15.01
CA TRP A 8 -26.71 24.00 14.18
C TRP A 8 -27.58 23.19 13.22
N LEU A 9 -27.38 23.33 11.91
CA LEU A 9 -27.86 22.36 10.94
C LEU A 9 -26.66 21.61 10.34
N GLY A 10 -26.47 20.41 10.90
CA GLY A 10 -26.06 19.19 10.22
C GLY A 10 -24.94 19.27 9.20
N LEU A 11 -23.70 19.13 9.67
CA LEU A 11 -22.64 18.53 8.86
C LEU A 11 -22.98 17.05 8.67
N ALA A 12 -23.68 16.71 7.58
CA ALA A 12 -23.80 15.33 7.13
C ALA A 12 -22.43 14.91 6.58
N LEU A 13 -21.56 14.43 7.48
CA LEU A 13 -20.44 13.60 7.08
C LEU A 13 -21.06 12.31 6.51
N GLY A 14 -21.20 12.26 5.20
CA GLY A 14 -21.47 11.02 4.49
C GLY A 14 -20.34 10.07 4.83
N SER A 15 -20.58 9.13 5.75
CA SER A 15 -19.79 7.94 5.88
C SER A 15 -19.90 7.22 4.54
N THR A 16 -18.92 7.39 3.66
CA THR A 16 -18.66 6.39 2.65
C THR A 16 -18.36 5.13 3.45
N VAL A 17 -19.36 4.26 3.60
CA VAL A 17 -19.10 2.84 3.85
C VAL A 17 -18.26 2.43 2.66
N SER A 18 -16.95 2.46 2.86
CA SER A 18 -16.03 1.68 2.06
C SER A 18 -16.53 0.26 2.25
N VAL A 19 -17.27 -0.26 1.26
CA VAL A 19 -17.41 -1.70 1.11
C VAL A 19 -15.99 -2.21 1.25
N ALA A 20 -15.71 -2.97 2.30
CA ALA A 20 -14.41 -3.59 2.48
C ALA A 20 -14.28 -4.58 1.31
N GLY A 21 -13.84 -4.07 0.16
CA GLY A 21 -13.41 -4.89 -0.94
C GLY A 21 -12.32 -5.81 -0.42
N GLU A 22 -12.22 -7.00 -0.99
CA GLU A 22 -11.09 -7.87 -0.72
C GLU A 22 -9.82 -7.06 -1.03
N CYS A 23 -8.96 -6.82 -0.04
CA CYS A 23 -7.68 -6.18 -0.30
C CYS A 23 -6.88 -7.15 -1.16
N VAL A 24 -6.62 -6.79 -2.43
CA VAL A 24 -5.85 -7.62 -3.36
C VAL A 24 -4.44 -7.05 -3.47
N PRO A 25 -3.39 -7.84 -3.22
CA PRO A 25 -2.02 -7.38 -3.39
C PRO A 25 -1.72 -7.11 -4.86
N PRO A 26 -1.03 -6.00 -5.21
CA PRO A 26 -0.59 -5.76 -6.58
C PRO A 26 0.57 -6.68 -6.95
N GLU A 27 0.70 -6.99 -8.24
CA GLU A 27 1.85 -7.73 -8.77
C GLU A 27 3.03 -6.77 -9.01
N PRO A 28 4.24 -7.06 -8.48
CA PRO A 28 5.42 -6.26 -8.77
C PRO A 28 5.74 -6.25 -10.27
N PRO A 29 6.08 -5.09 -10.87
CA PRO A 29 6.43 -5.01 -12.27
C PRO A 29 7.82 -5.60 -12.52
N THR A 30 8.06 -6.06 -13.74
CA THR A 30 9.42 -6.36 -14.19
C THR A 30 10.25 -5.09 -14.31
N VAL A 31 11.45 -5.09 -13.73
CA VAL A 31 12.42 -4.00 -13.92
C VAL A 31 13.23 -4.24 -15.20
N PRO A 32 13.35 -3.25 -16.10
CA PRO A 32 14.20 -3.36 -17.29
C PRO A 32 15.68 -3.44 -16.90
N ASP A 33 16.45 -4.30 -17.60
CA ASP A 33 17.90 -4.43 -17.44
C ASP A 33 18.58 -3.14 -17.92
N GLY A 34 19.22 -2.41 -17.00
CA GLY A 34 19.84 -1.14 -17.29
C GLY A 34 21.05 -1.24 -18.22
N GLY A 35 21.75 -2.37 -18.23
CA GLY A 35 22.92 -2.58 -19.08
C GLY A 35 22.59 -2.71 -20.58
N SER A 36 21.34 -3.07 -20.91
CA SER A 36 20.92 -3.36 -22.28
C SER A 36 19.67 -2.60 -22.75
N SER A 37 18.91 -2.02 -21.82
CA SER A 37 17.67 -1.31 -22.15
C SER A 37 17.91 0.08 -22.72
N SER A 38 17.02 0.49 -23.63
CA SER A 38 16.91 1.87 -24.10
C SER A 38 16.40 2.81 -23.01
N LYS A 39 16.62 4.12 -23.21
CA LYS A 39 16.08 5.17 -22.35
C LYS A 39 14.56 5.08 -22.21
N GLU A 40 13.87 4.83 -23.30
CA GLU A 40 12.41 4.72 -23.35
C GLU A 40 11.93 3.53 -22.51
N GLN A 41 12.63 2.40 -22.58
CA GLN A 41 12.35 1.23 -21.73
C GLN A 41 12.59 1.53 -20.25
N MET A 42 13.69 2.21 -19.89
CA MET A 42 13.95 2.60 -18.50
C MET A 42 12.89 3.56 -17.95
N LEU A 43 12.41 4.51 -18.76
CA LEU A 43 11.33 5.42 -18.37
C LEU A 43 9.99 4.69 -18.20
N ALA A 44 9.70 3.71 -19.06
CA ALA A 44 8.52 2.86 -18.90
C ALA A 44 8.60 2.03 -17.62
N GLY A 45 9.76 1.44 -17.31
CA GLY A 45 10.02 0.73 -16.06
C GLY A 45 9.81 1.63 -14.83
N GLN A 46 10.35 2.86 -14.86
CA GLN A 46 10.14 3.83 -13.77
C GLN A 46 8.65 4.11 -13.53
N LYS A 47 7.87 4.28 -14.62
CA LYS A 47 6.43 4.52 -14.51
C LYS A 47 5.70 3.31 -13.91
N ALA A 48 6.10 2.10 -14.30
CA ALA A 48 5.54 0.86 -13.76
C ALA A 48 5.84 0.73 -12.25
N VAL A 49 7.09 0.95 -11.83
CA VAL A 49 7.48 0.96 -10.41
C VAL A 49 6.64 1.98 -9.63
N LYS A 50 6.53 3.22 -10.11
CA LYS A 50 5.70 4.25 -9.46
C LYS A 50 4.23 3.83 -9.34
N THR A 51 3.69 3.18 -10.37
CA THR A 51 2.31 2.69 -10.35
C THR A 51 2.14 1.63 -9.27
N PHE A 52 3.07 0.67 -9.21
CA PHE A 52 3.08 -0.36 -8.18
C PHE A 52 3.12 0.25 -6.78
N LEU A 53 4.02 1.20 -6.52
CA LEU A 53 4.13 1.86 -5.20
C LEU A 53 2.81 2.48 -4.75
N VAL A 54 2.12 3.20 -5.65
CA VAL A 54 0.80 3.78 -5.35
C VAL A 54 -0.21 2.67 -5.01
N THR A 55 -0.32 1.64 -5.85
CA THR A 55 -1.27 0.55 -5.62
C THR A 55 -0.93 -0.31 -4.39
N ASN A 56 0.35 -0.42 -4.04
CA ASN A 56 0.81 -1.16 -2.86
C ASN A 56 0.49 -0.39 -1.58
N LEU A 57 0.65 0.94 -1.60
CA LEU A 57 0.20 1.81 -0.51
C LEU A 57 -1.32 1.76 -0.33
N GLU A 58 -2.10 1.74 -1.42
CA GLU A 58 -3.55 1.56 -1.36
C GLU A 58 -3.93 0.19 -0.75
N TYR A 59 -3.21 -0.87 -1.13
CA TYR A 59 -3.37 -2.20 -0.54
C TYR A 59 -3.05 -2.22 0.96
N MET A 60 -1.95 -1.63 1.38
CA MET A 60 -1.57 -1.52 2.80
C MET A 60 -2.58 -0.69 3.59
N ALA A 61 -3.08 0.41 3.02
CA ALA A 61 -4.13 1.23 3.61
C ALA A 61 -5.46 0.46 3.74
N CYS A 62 -5.74 -0.49 2.85
CA CYS A 62 -6.88 -1.40 2.93
C CYS A 62 -6.70 -2.44 4.06
N LEU A 63 -5.50 -2.97 4.28
CA LEU A 63 -5.20 -3.93 5.34
C LEU A 63 -5.22 -3.32 6.74
N ALA A 64 -4.71 -2.09 6.89
CA ALA A 64 -4.57 -1.43 8.19
C ALA A 64 -5.85 -1.46 9.07
N PRO A 65 -7.05 -1.05 8.59
CA PRO A 65 -8.26 -1.13 9.40
C PRO A 65 -8.69 -2.57 9.71
N GLN A 66 -8.37 -3.55 8.86
CA GLN A 66 -8.65 -4.97 9.15
C GLN A 66 -7.76 -5.49 10.28
N ILE A 67 -6.48 -5.09 10.30
CA ILE A 67 -5.56 -5.41 11.39
C ILE A 67 -6.08 -4.79 12.69
N THR A 68 -6.44 -3.51 12.69
CA THR A 68 -7.00 -2.83 13.87
C THR A 68 -8.27 -3.51 14.37
N ALA A 69 -9.18 -3.90 13.47
CA ALA A 69 -10.40 -4.60 13.85
C ALA A 69 -10.09 -5.99 14.44
N ALA A 70 -9.22 -6.77 13.81
CA ALA A 70 -8.83 -8.09 14.33
C ALA A 70 -8.11 -8.01 15.68
N GLN A 71 -7.31 -6.97 15.90
CA GLN A 71 -6.66 -6.72 17.19
C GLN A 71 -7.66 -6.32 18.29
N ALA A 72 -8.75 -5.62 17.95
CA ALA A 72 -9.80 -5.26 18.90
C ALA A 72 -10.62 -6.47 19.36
N GLU A 73 -10.77 -7.48 18.49
CA GLU A 73 -11.45 -8.76 18.79
C GLU A 73 -10.50 -9.80 19.42
N LEU A 74 -9.26 -9.42 19.74
CA LEU A 74 -8.26 -10.32 20.28
C LEU A 74 -8.55 -10.64 21.76
N GLU A 75 -9.29 -11.72 21.99
CA GLU A 75 -9.56 -12.25 23.33
C GLU A 75 -8.35 -13.03 23.88
N PRO A 76 -7.94 -12.82 25.15
CA PRO A 76 -6.84 -13.57 25.77
C PRO A 76 -7.04 -15.09 25.70
N GLY A 77 -6.08 -15.79 25.10
CA GLY A 77 -6.12 -17.25 24.94
C GLY A 77 -6.89 -17.75 23.70
N SER A 78 -7.40 -16.85 22.85
CA SER A 78 -8.00 -17.22 21.56
C SER A 78 -6.92 -17.44 20.48
N GLU A 79 -6.69 -18.71 20.11
CA GLU A 79 -5.76 -19.08 19.04
C GLU A 79 -6.24 -18.58 17.66
N GLU A 80 -7.55 -18.62 17.41
CA GLU A 80 -8.14 -18.21 16.13
C GLU A 80 -8.03 -16.71 15.89
N ALA A 81 -8.34 -15.90 16.91
CA ALA A 81 -8.17 -14.44 16.83
C ALA A 81 -6.69 -14.08 16.62
N SER A 82 -5.78 -14.77 17.34
CA SER A 82 -4.33 -14.60 17.18
C SER A 82 -3.86 -14.96 15.76
N ALA A 83 -4.36 -16.05 15.18
CA ALA A 83 -4.03 -16.46 13.82
C ALA A 83 -4.53 -15.45 12.78
N THR A 84 -5.70 -14.84 13.01
CA THR A 84 -6.27 -13.82 12.11
C THR A 84 -5.41 -12.56 12.09
N VAL A 85 -5.03 -12.03 13.26
CA VAL A 85 -4.13 -10.86 13.34
C VAL A 85 -2.81 -11.16 12.66
N LYS A 86 -2.18 -12.30 13.00
CA LYS A 86 -0.90 -12.70 12.42
C LYS A 86 -0.95 -12.77 10.89
N LYS A 87 -2.00 -13.36 10.31
CA LYS A 87 -2.15 -13.46 8.86
C LYS A 87 -2.28 -12.09 8.18
N LEU A 88 -2.99 -11.14 8.80
CA LEU A 88 -3.12 -9.79 8.26
C LEU A 88 -1.80 -9.01 8.35
N GLU A 89 -1.06 -9.16 9.46
CA GLU A 89 0.26 -8.58 9.63
C GLU A 89 1.29 -9.17 8.66
N GLU A 90 1.28 -10.49 8.44
CA GLU A 90 2.12 -11.16 7.44
C GLU A 90 1.89 -10.56 6.05
N ARG A 91 0.63 -10.41 5.64
CA ARG A 91 0.29 -9.79 4.34
C ARG A 91 0.74 -8.34 4.22
N TYR A 92 0.67 -7.58 5.31
CA TYR A 92 1.16 -6.19 5.33
C TYR A 92 2.68 -6.15 5.20
N ASN A 93 3.39 -7.02 5.94
CA ASN A 93 4.84 -7.11 5.88
C ASN A 93 5.34 -7.62 4.52
N GLU A 94 4.63 -8.56 3.88
CA GLU A 94 4.89 -8.99 2.51
C GLU A 94 4.81 -7.82 1.52
N ALA A 95 3.81 -6.93 1.68
CA ALA A 95 3.69 -5.72 0.86
C ALA A 95 4.89 -4.78 1.03
N VAL A 96 5.35 -4.60 2.27
CA VAL A 96 6.55 -3.80 2.58
C VAL A 96 7.79 -4.43 1.95
N SER A 97 7.99 -5.74 2.13
CA SER A 97 9.14 -6.45 1.55
C SER A 97 9.15 -6.43 0.02
N ALA A 98 7.98 -6.49 -0.63
CA ALA A 98 7.87 -6.37 -2.07
C ALA A 98 8.30 -4.96 -2.56
N GLU A 99 7.91 -3.91 -1.84
CA GLU A 99 8.32 -2.54 -2.13
C GLU A 99 9.84 -2.34 -1.96
N GLU A 100 10.41 -2.79 -0.85
CA GLU A 100 11.86 -2.70 -0.59
C GLU A 100 12.65 -3.46 -1.64
N SER A 101 12.26 -4.71 -1.95
CA SER A 101 12.96 -5.51 -2.95
C SER A 101 12.89 -4.92 -4.35
N LEU A 102 11.75 -4.33 -4.73
CA LEU A 102 11.60 -3.67 -6.02
C LEU A 102 12.43 -2.39 -6.11
N ALA A 103 12.47 -1.60 -5.02
CA ALA A 103 13.29 -0.39 -4.95
C ALA A 103 14.77 -0.72 -5.10
N ASP A 104 15.28 -1.71 -4.36
CA ASP A 104 16.66 -2.18 -4.45
C ASP A 104 17.02 -2.68 -5.85
N GLN A 105 16.10 -3.39 -6.51
CA GLN A 105 16.30 -3.85 -7.88
C GLN A 105 16.34 -2.67 -8.86
N PHE A 106 15.38 -1.76 -8.77
CA PHE A 106 15.32 -0.60 -9.65
C PHE A 106 16.55 0.31 -9.52
N ASP A 107 17.05 0.53 -8.31
CA ASP A 107 18.25 1.33 -8.08
C ASP A 107 19.51 0.71 -8.71
N LYS A 108 19.65 -0.62 -8.62
CA LYS A 108 20.74 -1.35 -9.30
C LYS A 108 20.68 -1.16 -10.82
N GLU A 109 19.49 -1.30 -11.40
CA GLU A 109 19.33 -1.16 -12.85
C GLU A 109 19.52 0.28 -13.33
N ILE A 110 19.15 1.28 -12.52
CA ILE A 110 19.47 2.67 -12.83
C ILE A 110 20.99 2.92 -12.82
N GLN A 111 21.73 2.32 -11.88
CA GLN A 111 23.19 2.41 -11.87
C GLN A 111 23.82 1.71 -13.08
N ALA A 112 23.32 0.53 -13.46
CA ALA A 112 23.75 -0.19 -14.65
C ALA A 112 23.53 0.65 -15.92
N TYR A 113 22.35 1.26 -16.07
CA TYR A 113 22.04 2.15 -17.18
C TYR A 113 22.99 3.34 -17.26
N ARG A 114 23.27 4.00 -16.13
CA ARG A 114 24.22 5.13 -16.08
C ARG A 114 25.64 4.72 -16.45
N THR A 115 26.03 3.48 -16.15
CA THR A 115 27.35 2.95 -16.49
C THR A 115 27.44 2.61 -17.98
N ALA A 116 26.38 2.04 -18.56
CA ALA A 116 26.31 1.73 -19.98
C ALA A 116 26.13 2.97 -20.88
N ASN A 117 25.64 4.07 -20.32
CA ASN A 117 25.35 5.32 -21.02
C ASN A 117 26.04 6.52 -20.31
N PRO A 118 27.36 6.71 -20.50
CA PRO A 118 28.14 7.76 -19.83
C PRO A 118 27.84 9.18 -20.30
#